data_AF-A0A0J9GZ55-F1
#
_entry.id   AF-A0A0J9GZ55-F1
#
_cell.length_a   1.000
_cell.length_b   1.000
_cell.length_c   1.000
_cell.angle_alpha   90.00
_cell.angle_beta   90.00
_cell.angle_gamma   90.00
#
_symmetry.space_group_name_H-M   'P 1'
#
loop_
_entity.id
_entity.type
_entity.pdbx_description
1 polymer ?
#
loop_
_entity_poly.entity_id
_entity_poly.type
_entity_poly.pdbx_seq_one_letter_code
_entity_poly.pdbx_strand_id
1 'polypeptide(L)'
;MRQRAKPFLTFVFMALWAHCAAAFSLLIDPDATGARAPLVNLSGAAAPMPQQASLPPDQPMGRASLFLDRDVGTFFAPLPERENQPAKRILSGQRAPGVTGLRDLIASAEAGAAGYNAVQHGARIKPGKRPTQMTISEIFAWIKATPGQPHAIGRYQIIPSTLRYLVSELGVDGRVVFSPQVQDRMADLLMANAGFGKFRAGKLTRVQFMNNLAKVWAGLPTSKGTSHYHGYAGNYATISWASYEAEMKRLFPQS
;
A
#
# COMPACT_ATOMS: atom_id res chain seq x y z
N MET A 1 0.55 -51.62 -38.48
CA MET A 1 0.53 -50.17 -38.20
C MET A 1 -0.78 -49.81 -37.49
N ARG A 2 -0.75 -49.47 -36.19
CA ARG A 2 -1.91 -48.94 -35.46
C ARG A 2 -1.46 -47.67 -34.73
N GLN A 3 -1.80 -46.49 -35.26
CA GLN A 3 -1.70 -45.23 -34.53
C GLN A 3 -3.01 -45.05 -33.74
N ARG A 4 -2.91 -45.07 -32.42
CA ARG A 4 -3.98 -44.59 -31.53
C ARG A 4 -3.88 -43.07 -31.47
N ALA A 5 -4.88 -42.39 -32.01
CA ALA A 5 -5.13 -40.97 -31.73
C ALA A 5 -5.43 -40.80 -30.22
N LYS A 6 -4.72 -39.90 -29.56
CA LYS A 6 -5.04 -39.43 -28.19
C LYS A 6 -5.86 -38.15 -28.32
N PRO A 7 -6.98 -37.99 -27.61
CA PRO A 7 -7.78 -36.76 -27.69
C PRO A 7 -7.06 -35.61 -27.00
N PHE A 8 -6.99 -34.46 -27.70
CA PHE A 8 -6.66 -33.16 -27.14
C PHE A 8 -7.74 -32.78 -26.12
N LEU A 9 -7.37 -32.74 -24.84
CA LEU A 9 -8.21 -32.20 -23.78
C LEU A 9 -7.77 -30.76 -23.52
N THR A 10 -8.40 -29.84 -24.23
CA THR A 10 -8.26 -28.40 -24.04
C THR A 10 -8.88 -28.01 -22.70
N PHE A 11 -8.08 -27.99 -21.63
CA PHE A 11 -8.51 -27.39 -20.36
C PHE A 11 -8.34 -25.88 -20.43
N VAL A 12 -9.44 -25.18 -20.74
CA VAL A 12 -9.60 -23.75 -20.46
C VAL A 12 -9.84 -23.62 -18.96
N PHE A 13 -8.78 -23.35 -18.18
CA PHE A 13 -8.93 -22.94 -16.79
C PHE A 13 -9.18 -21.43 -16.72
N MET A 14 -10.45 -21.11 -16.49
CA MET A 14 -10.94 -19.77 -16.17
C MET A 14 -10.68 -19.54 -14.66
N ALA A 15 -9.60 -18.83 -14.33
CA ALA A 15 -9.32 -18.47 -12.94
C ALA A 15 -9.95 -17.11 -12.62
N LEU A 16 -11.00 -17.13 -11.81
CA LEU A 16 -11.57 -15.95 -11.16
C LEU A 16 -10.46 -15.20 -10.40
N TRP A 17 -10.13 -14.00 -10.86
CA TRP A 17 -9.30 -13.05 -10.13
C TRP A 17 -10.19 -11.89 -9.70
N ALA A 18 -10.82 -12.06 -8.54
CA ALA A 18 -11.44 -10.96 -7.81
C ALA A 18 -11.38 -11.28 -6.31
N HIS A 19 -11.00 -10.26 -5.53
CA HIS A 19 -10.95 -10.20 -4.06
C HIS A 19 -9.65 -10.68 -3.41
N CYS A 20 -8.63 -9.83 -3.48
CA CYS A 20 -7.78 -9.56 -2.31
C CYS A 20 -7.17 -8.16 -2.43
N ALA A 21 -8.03 -7.16 -2.20
CA ALA A 21 -7.64 -5.79 -1.92
C ALA A 21 -8.58 -5.26 -0.83
N ALA A 22 -8.63 -5.95 0.30
CA ALA A 22 -9.30 -5.52 1.52
C ALA A 22 -8.61 -6.16 2.73
N ALA A 23 -7.32 -5.85 2.90
CA ALA A 23 -6.60 -6.14 4.15
C ALA A 23 -5.54 -5.07 4.44
N PHE A 24 -5.74 -3.84 3.95
CA PHE A 24 -4.90 -2.69 4.30
C PHE A 24 -5.66 -1.57 5.03
N SER A 25 -6.93 -1.80 5.36
CA SER A 25 -7.70 -0.99 6.32
C SER A 25 -8.35 -1.95 7.31
N LEU A 26 -7.71 -2.14 8.47
CA LEU A 26 -8.29 -2.56 9.76
C LEU A 26 -7.13 -2.96 10.69
N LEU A 27 -6.48 -1.96 11.26
CA LEU A 27 -5.71 -2.09 12.50
C LEU A 27 -5.99 -0.84 13.34
N ILE A 28 -7.23 -0.79 13.85
CA ILE A 28 -7.61 -0.03 15.04
C ILE A 28 -8.48 -1.01 15.84
N ASP A 29 -7.97 -1.48 16.98
CA ASP A 29 -8.75 -2.20 17.98
C ASP A 29 -9.88 -1.30 18.52
N PRO A 30 -11.07 -1.86 18.77
CA PRO A 30 -11.88 -1.39 19.88
C PRO A 30 -12.31 -2.59 20.74
N ASP A 31 -11.52 -2.86 21.78
CA ASP A 31 -12.01 -3.59 22.95
C ASP A 31 -12.66 -2.58 23.91
N ALA A 32 -13.98 -2.48 23.86
CA ALA A 32 -14.81 -1.93 24.92
C ALA A 32 -16.18 -2.60 24.87
N THR A 33 -16.32 -3.64 25.68
CA THR A 33 -17.55 -4.38 25.96
C THR A 33 -18.51 -3.54 26.81
N GLY A 34 -19.83 -3.61 26.53
CA GLY A 34 -20.83 -3.05 27.45
C GLY A 34 -22.27 -2.90 26.93
N ALA A 35 -23.05 -3.98 27.04
CA ALA A 35 -24.48 -4.03 27.41
C ALA A 35 -25.60 -3.32 26.59
N ARG A 36 -26.42 -4.17 25.94
CA ARG A 36 -27.92 -4.29 25.95
C ARG A 36 -28.82 -3.03 26.13
N ALA A 37 -29.57 -2.74 25.05
CA ALA A 37 -31.00 -2.34 24.83
C ALA A 37 -31.93 -1.99 26.05
N PRO A 38 -33.06 -1.23 25.89
CA PRO A 38 -33.93 -1.18 24.69
C PRO A 38 -34.62 0.15 24.30
N LEU A 39 -35.32 0.06 23.16
CA LEU A 39 -36.29 0.95 22.50
C LEU A 39 -37.47 1.41 23.38
N VAL A 40 -37.88 2.69 23.25
CA VAL A 40 -39.27 3.16 23.41
C VAL A 40 -39.55 4.28 22.39
N ASN A 41 -40.78 4.29 21.89
CA ASN A 41 -41.34 5.02 20.75
C ASN A 41 -42.24 6.19 21.23
N LEU A 42 -42.62 7.10 20.31
CA LEU A 42 -43.84 7.97 20.26
C LEU A 42 -43.66 9.51 20.26
N SER A 43 -43.94 10.09 19.08
CA SER A 43 -44.92 11.16 18.74
C SER A 43 -45.15 12.37 19.66
N GLY A 44 -45.20 13.58 19.06
CA GLY A 44 -45.98 14.70 19.59
C GLY A 44 -45.54 16.09 19.14
N ALA A 45 -46.46 16.89 18.59
CA ALA A 45 -46.26 18.17 17.94
C ALA A 45 -46.48 19.41 18.84
N ALA A 46 -46.08 20.56 18.28
CA ALA A 46 -46.59 21.94 18.47
C ALA A 46 -46.18 22.77 19.71
N ALA A 47 -45.82 24.03 19.41
CA ALA A 47 -45.45 25.12 20.30
C ALA A 47 -46.63 25.76 21.04
N PRO A 48 -46.35 26.64 22.02
CA PRO A 48 -46.92 28.00 21.93
C PRO A 48 -45.96 29.14 22.35
N MET A 49 -46.28 30.34 21.85
CA MET A 49 -45.74 31.66 22.24
C MET A 49 -46.26 32.15 23.60
N PRO A 50 -45.68 33.24 24.14
CA PRO A 50 -46.49 34.46 24.30
C PRO A 50 -45.78 35.82 24.02
N GLN A 51 -46.57 36.72 23.40
CA GLN A 51 -46.78 38.19 23.55
C GLN A 51 -45.68 39.28 23.74
N GLN A 52 -45.64 40.14 22.71
CA GLN A 52 -45.50 41.62 22.55
C GLN A 52 -45.30 42.59 23.75
N ALA A 53 -44.42 43.61 23.53
CA ALA A 53 -44.66 45.06 23.74
C ALA A 53 -43.51 45.93 23.14
N SER A 54 -43.76 46.65 22.03
CA SER A 54 -43.77 48.13 21.85
C SER A 54 -42.44 48.87 21.56
N LEU A 55 -42.45 49.66 20.45
CA LEU A 55 -41.40 50.57 19.93
C LEU A 55 -41.52 52.00 20.49
N PRO A 56 -40.45 52.82 20.42
CA PRO A 56 -40.51 54.06 19.63
C PRO A 56 -39.27 54.34 18.75
N PRO A 57 -39.36 55.26 17.77
CA PRO A 57 -38.41 55.40 16.65
C PRO A 57 -37.37 56.52 16.83
N ASP A 58 -36.50 56.63 15.83
CA ASP A 58 -35.45 57.63 15.56
C ASP A 58 -34.10 57.42 16.25
N GLN A 59 -33.12 56.93 15.48
CA GLN A 59 -31.83 57.59 15.18
C GLN A 59 -31.09 56.83 14.05
N PRO A 60 -30.27 57.52 13.23
CA PRO A 60 -29.87 57.09 11.89
C PRO A 60 -28.71 56.09 11.87
N MET A 61 -28.73 55.22 10.85
CA MET A 61 -27.71 54.22 10.53
C MET A 61 -26.36 54.90 10.17
N GLY A 62 -25.50 55.05 11.17
CA GLY A 62 -24.07 55.30 10.98
C GLY A 62 -23.38 54.07 10.41
N ARG A 63 -23.17 54.06 9.08
CA ARG A 63 -22.22 53.16 8.42
C ARG A 63 -20.81 53.62 8.76
N ALA A 64 -20.23 53.08 9.83
CA ALA A 64 -18.82 53.21 10.11
C ALA A 64 -18.05 52.10 9.38
N SER A 65 -17.45 52.47 8.25
CA SER A 65 -16.30 51.76 7.69
C SER A 65 -15.21 51.66 8.75
N LEU A 66 -14.88 50.43 9.16
CA LEU A 66 -13.85 50.12 10.15
C LEU A 66 -12.72 49.28 9.53
N PHE A 67 -12.31 49.66 8.33
CA PHE A 67 -11.04 49.23 7.74
C PHE A 67 -10.23 50.45 7.36
N LEU A 68 -9.70 51.12 8.37
CA LEU A 68 -8.43 51.82 8.24
C LEU A 68 -7.59 51.49 9.47
N ASP A 69 -6.33 51.24 9.17
CA ASP A 69 -5.21 51.13 10.11
C ASP A 69 -5.07 49.79 10.85
N ARG A 70 -4.29 48.87 10.29
CA ARG A 70 -3.03 48.39 10.91
C ARG A 70 -2.27 47.38 10.05
N ASP A 71 -0.99 47.69 9.85
CA ASP A 71 0.18 46.82 9.66
C ASP A 71 0.10 45.60 8.72
N VAL A 72 0.94 45.70 7.69
CA VAL A 72 1.39 44.65 6.77
C VAL A 72 2.06 43.49 7.52
N GLY A 73 1.25 42.57 8.03
CA GLY A 73 1.65 41.27 8.56
C GLY A 73 1.15 40.15 7.67
N THR A 74 2.06 39.33 7.17
CA THR A 74 1.85 38.14 6.35
C THR A 74 0.70 37.25 6.87
N PHE A 75 -0.46 37.25 6.21
CA PHE A 75 -1.62 36.39 6.55
C PHE A 75 -1.46 34.90 6.19
N PHE A 76 -0.23 34.48 5.90
CA PHE A 76 0.15 33.08 5.79
C PHE A 76 1.10 32.76 6.93
N ALA A 77 0.55 32.52 8.12
CA ALA A 77 1.24 31.66 9.06
C ALA A 77 1.36 30.28 8.39
N PRO A 78 2.56 29.70 8.24
CA PRO A 78 2.66 28.33 7.78
C PRO A 78 1.89 27.47 8.79
N LEU A 79 0.85 26.79 8.30
CA LEU A 79 0.16 25.74 9.04
C LEU A 79 1.23 24.84 9.68
N PRO A 80 1.16 24.50 10.98
CA PRO A 80 2.10 23.56 11.56
C PRO A 80 2.07 22.30 10.71
N GLU A 81 3.25 21.92 10.24
CA GLU A 81 3.44 20.84 9.28
C GLU A 81 2.78 19.60 9.85
N ARG A 82 1.65 19.19 9.25
CA ARG A 82 0.88 18.01 9.67
C ARG A 82 1.86 16.86 9.80
N GLU A 83 1.98 16.30 11.00
CA GLU A 83 2.88 15.21 11.40
C GLU A 83 2.55 13.88 10.69
N ASN A 84 2.59 13.88 9.36
CA ASN A 84 2.37 12.74 8.49
C ASN A 84 3.62 12.55 7.62
N GLN A 85 4.79 12.42 8.25
CA GLN A 85 6.02 12.11 7.51
C GLN A 85 6.85 10.92 8.06
N PRO A 86 6.26 9.81 8.55
CA PRO A 86 7.04 8.59 8.64
C PRO A 86 7.47 8.15 7.22
N ALA A 87 6.58 8.19 6.23
CA ALA A 87 6.91 7.81 4.85
C ALA A 87 7.97 8.71 4.22
N LYS A 88 7.86 10.04 4.32
CA LYS A 88 8.84 10.97 3.72
C LYS A 88 10.24 10.84 4.37
N ARG A 89 10.31 10.61 5.69
CA ARG A 89 11.58 10.38 6.41
C ARG A 89 12.22 9.03 6.07
N ILE A 90 11.40 8.01 5.81
CA ILE A 90 11.86 6.70 5.29
C ILE A 90 12.37 6.83 3.85
N LEU A 91 11.71 7.66 3.03
CA LEU A 91 12.12 7.94 1.64
C LEU A 91 13.42 8.77 1.54
N SER A 92 13.74 9.62 2.52
CA SER A 92 15.08 10.20 2.68
C SER A 92 16.12 9.21 3.24
N GLY A 93 15.69 8.01 3.63
CA GLY A 93 16.49 6.93 4.21
C GLY A 93 17.23 6.06 3.18
N GLN A 94 17.32 6.48 1.91
CA GLN A 94 18.03 5.78 0.83
C GLN A 94 19.52 5.45 1.10
N ARG A 95 20.06 5.80 2.28
CA ARG A 95 21.44 5.55 2.70
C ARG A 95 21.60 4.77 4.00
N ALA A 96 20.53 4.31 4.65
CA ALA A 96 20.67 3.45 5.83
C ALA A 96 21.17 2.06 5.40
N PRO A 97 22.33 1.57 5.90
CA PRO A 97 22.95 0.31 5.44
C PRO A 97 22.00 -0.91 5.45
N GLY A 98 21.04 -0.94 6.39
CA GLY A 98 20.07 -2.02 6.50
C GLY A 98 18.94 -2.01 5.46
N VAL A 99 18.61 -0.86 4.85
CA VAL A 99 17.51 -0.78 3.87
C VAL A 99 17.91 -1.44 2.56
N THR A 100 19.11 -1.16 2.06
CA THR A 100 19.64 -1.81 0.85
C THR A 100 19.72 -3.32 1.05
N GLY A 101 20.27 -3.78 2.18
CA GLY A 101 20.33 -5.21 2.47
C GLY A 101 18.95 -5.87 2.60
N LEU A 102 17.95 -5.16 3.14
CA LEU A 102 16.58 -5.67 3.20
C LEU A 102 15.96 -5.79 1.81
N ARG A 103 16.19 -4.82 0.91
CA ARG A 103 15.77 -4.93 -0.49
C ARG A 103 16.43 -6.12 -1.19
N ASP A 104 17.72 -6.35 -0.94
CA ASP A 104 18.47 -7.46 -1.52
C ASP A 104 17.92 -8.82 -1.03
N LEU A 105 17.61 -8.91 0.27
CA LEU A 105 16.94 -10.07 0.86
C LEU A 105 15.57 -10.34 0.22
N ILE A 106 14.72 -9.32 0.08
CA ILE A 106 13.42 -9.44 -0.60
C ILE A 106 13.62 -9.89 -2.05
N ALA A 107 14.54 -9.26 -2.78
CA ALA A 107 14.81 -9.60 -4.18
C ALA A 107 15.30 -11.04 -4.36
N SER A 108 16.10 -11.54 -3.42
CA SER A 108 16.59 -12.92 -3.42
C SER A 108 15.45 -13.94 -3.29
N ALA A 109 14.40 -13.58 -2.55
CA ALA A 109 13.23 -14.42 -2.38
C ALA A 109 12.27 -14.36 -3.58
N GLU A 110 12.22 -13.25 -4.32
CA GLU A 110 11.16 -12.97 -5.30
C GLU A 110 11.59 -13.12 -6.77
N ALA A 111 12.75 -12.59 -7.16
CA ALA A 111 13.06 -12.35 -8.58
C ALA A 111 14.24 -13.16 -9.12
N GLY A 112 15.03 -13.79 -8.25
CA GLY A 112 16.22 -14.54 -8.65
C GLY A 112 17.17 -13.70 -9.53
N ALA A 113 17.78 -14.33 -10.55
CA ALA A 113 18.80 -13.70 -11.40
C ALA A 113 18.28 -12.57 -12.32
N ALA A 114 16.97 -12.51 -12.61
CA ALA A 114 16.41 -11.52 -13.53
C ALA A 114 16.28 -10.12 -12.91
N GLY A 115 16.26 -10.04 -11.56
CA GLY A 115 16.28 -8.79 -10.80
C GLY A 115 15.23 -7.78 -11.28
N TYR A 116 15.65 -6.53 -11.52
CA TYR A 116 14.78 -5.44 -11.99
C TYR A 116 14.04 -5.70 -13.31
N ASN A 117 14.47 -6.70 -14.08
CA ASN A 117 13.85 -7.09 -15.33
C ASN A 117 13.04 -8.39 -15.23
N ALA A 118 12.81 -8.89 -14.02
CA ALA A 118 12.01 -10.08 -13.82
C ALA A 118 10.57 -9.88 -14.30
N VAL A 119 10.03 -10.90 -14.94
CA VAL A 119 8.63 -11.02 -15.31
C VAL A 119 8.22 -12.42 -14.87
N GLN A 120 7.07 -12.54 -14.22
CA GLN A 120 6.59 -13.80 -13.68
C GLN A 120 6.60 -14.90 -14.75
N HIS A 121 7.13 -16.08 -14.40
CA HIS A 121 7.43 -17.15 -15.37
C HIS A 121 6.20 -17.74 -16.08
N GLY A 122 5.06 -17.77 -15.42
CA GLY A 122 3.75 -18.17 -15.97
C GLY A 122 3.07 -17.11 -16.84
N ALA A 123 3.66 -15.93 -17.05
CA ALA A 123 3.19 -14.96 -18.03
C ALA A 123 3.39 -15.51 -19.45
N ARG A 124 2.29 -15.92 -20.11
CA ARG A 124 2.32 -16.48 -21.47
C ARG A 124 2.80 -15.47 -22.50
N ILE A 125 2.35 -14.21 -22.38
CA ILE A 125 2.74 -13.11 -23.26
C ILE A 125 3.60 -12.15 -22.45
N LYS A 126 4.90 -12.11 -22.74
CA LYS A 126 5.85 -11.19 -22.11
C LYS A 126 5.75 -9.78 -22.70
N PRO A 127 6.14 -8.73 -21.95
CA PRO A 127 6.20 -7.39 -22.51
C PRO A 127 7.25 -7.31 -23.64
N GLY A 128 7.02 -6.45 -24.63
CA GLY A 128 7.92 -6.27 -25.77
C GLY A 128 9.23 -5.54 -25.42
N LYS A 129 9.35 -5.00 -24.21
CA LYS A 129 10.55 -4.34 -23.69
C LYS A 129 10.91 -4.95 -22.34
N ARG A 130 12.17 -4.79 -21.93
CA ARG A 130 12.60 -5.12 -20.57
C ARG A 130 11.85 -4.21 -19.58
N PRO A 131 11.43 -4.69 -18.40
CA PRO A 131 10.72 -3.85 -17.43
C PRO A 131 11.40 -2.51 -17.12
N THR A 132 12.73 -2.47 -17.01
CA THR A 132 13.47 -1.21 -16.75
C THR A 132 13.49 -0.22 -17.93
N GLN A 133 12.93 -0.59 -19.07
CA GLN A 133 12.82 0.24 -20.28
C GLN A 133 11.36 0.59 -20.59
N MET A 134 10.41 0.14 -19.78
CA MET A 134 8.99 0.44 -19.93
C MET A 134 8.62 1.65 -19.07
N THR A 135 7.73 2.48 -19.57
CA THR A 135 6.98 3.44 -18.76
C THR A 135 5.90 2.73 -17.95
N ILE A 136 5.43 3.36 -16.87
CA ILE A 136 4.30 2.86 -16.08
C ILE A 136 3.06 2.64 -16.96
N SER A 137 2.78 3.55 -17.89
CA SER A 137 1.68 3.43 -18.86
C SER A 137 1.86 2.23 -19.80
N GLU A 138 3.08 1.96 -20.28
CA GLU A 138 3.35 0.77 -21.10
C GLU A 138 3.15 -0.53 -20.30
N ILE A 139 3.48 -0.54 -19.00
CA ILE A 139 3.21 -1.70 -18.14
C ILE A 139 1.70 -1.92 -18.00
N PHE A 140 0.93 -0.87 -17.73
CA PHE A 140 -0.53 -0.98 -17.66
C PHE A 140 -1.16 -1.38 -19.00
N ALA A 141 -0.62 -0.90 -20.12
CA ALA A 141 -1.06 -1.31 -21.45
C ALA A 141 -0.80 -2.80 -21.68
N TRP A 142 0.38 -3.32 -21.32
CA TRP A 142 0.69 -4.76 -21.39
C TRP A 142 -0.26 -5.58 -20.52
N ILE A 143 -0.52 -5.15 -19.28
CA ILE A 143 -1.47 -5.82 -18.38
C ILE A 143 -2.86 -5.89 -19.00
N LYS A 144 -3.35 -4.76 -19.54
CA LYS A 144 -4.68 -4.68 -20.18
C LYS A 144 -4.79 -5.55 -21.42
N ALA A 145 -3.73 -5.61 -22.24
CA ALA A 145 -3.70 -6.37 -23.47
C ALA A 145 -3.60 -7.90 -23.26
N THR A 146 -3.25 -8.34 -22.06
CA THR A 146 -2.99 -9.76 -21.75
C THR A 146 -3.83 -10.23 -20.55
N PRO A 147 -5.17 -10.23 -20.63
CA PRO A 147 -6.01 -10.62 -19.50
C PRO A 147 -5.84 -12.10 -19.14
N GLY A 148 -5.99 -12.43 -17.85
CA GLY A 148 -6.03 -13.81 -17.36
C GLY A 148 -4.68 -14.53 -17.26
N GLN A 149 -3.56 -13.81 -17.38
CA GLN A 149 -2.23 -14.32 -17.02
C GLN A 149 -1.70 -13.60 -15.77
N PRO A 150 -0.71 -14.15 -15.06
CA PRO A 150 -0.01 -13.44 -14.01
C PRO A 150 0.84 -12.29 -14.58
N HIS A 151 0.89 -11.16 -13.85
CA HIS A 151 1.63 -9.95 -14.26
C HIS A 151 2.58 -9.42 -13.18
N ALA A 152 3.05 -10.27 -12.27
CA ALA A 152 4.09 -9.84 -11.33
C ALA A 152 5.35 -9.44 -12.11
N ILE A 153 5.87 -8.24 -11.81
CA ILE A 153 6.92 -7.59 -12.60
C ILE A 153 7.98 -6.93 -11.72
N GLY A 154 9.21 -6.91 -12.22
CA GLY A 154 10.35 -6.26 -11.59
C GLY A 154 10.98 -7.05 -10.44
N ARG A 155 11.97 -6.42 -9.83
CA ARG A 155 12.81 -7.00 -8.76
C ARG A 155 12.01 -7.47 -7.55
N TYR A 156 10.87 -6.83 -7.32
CA TYR A 156 10.01 -7.04 -6.16
C TYR A 156 8.68 -7.72 -6.51
N GLN A 157 8.57 -8.31 -7.73
CA GLN A 157 7.39 -9.03 -8.22
C GLN A 157 6.07 -8.29 -7.97
N ILE A 158 6.02 -7.00 -8.30
CA ILE A 158 4.86 -6.14 -8.01
C ILE A 158 3.68 -6.56 -8.90
N ILE A 159 2.54 -6.89 -8.27
CA ILE A 159 1.31 -7.28 -8.98
C ILE A 159 0.47 -6.04 -9.40
N PRO A 160 -0.46 -6.17 -10.37
CA PRO A 160 -1.19 -5.03 -10.94
C PRO A 160 -1.94 -4.15 -9.94
N SER A 161 -2.62 -4.75 -8.94
CA SER A 161 -3.34 -3.99 -7.91
C SER A 161 -2.39 -3.16 -7.05
N THR A 162 -1.29 -3.77 -6.62
CA THR A 162 -0.23 -3.10 -5.85
C THR A 162 0.44 -2.00 -6.68
N LEU A 163 0.72 -2.23 -7.97
CA LEU A 163 1.29 -1.20 -8.84
C LEU A 163 0.38 0.03 -8.94
N ARG A 164 -0.94 -0.15 -9.11
CA ARG A 164 -1.91 0.96 -9.12
C ARG A 164 -1.87 1.75 -7.81
N TYR A 165 -1.89 1.06 -6.69
CA TYR A 165 -1.78 1.68 -5.36
C TYR A 165 -0.49 2.50 -5.25
N LEU A 166 0.66 1.93 -5.59
CA LEU A 166 1.97 2.56 -5.48
C LEU A 166 2.11 3.80 -6.39
N VAL A 167 1.60 3.71 -7.62
CA VAL A 167 1.60 4.83 -8.56
C VAL A 167 0.78 6.00 -8.02
N SER A 168 -0.39 5.71 -7.45
CA SER A 168 -1.25 6.70 -6.81
C SER A 168 -0.58 7.33 -5.60
N GLU A 169 -0.08 6.51 -4.67
CA GLU A 169 0.49 6.96 -3.40
C GLU A 169 1.78 7.77 -3.59
N LEU A 170 2.61 7.41 -4.58
CA LEU A 170 3.87 8.10 -4.87
C LEU A 170 3.72 9.26 -5.86
N GLY A 171 2.52 9.47 -6.43
CA GLY A 171 2.28 10.48 -7.46
C GLY A 171 3.13 10.27 -8.71
N VAL A 172 3.34 9.01 -9.12
CA VAL A 172 4.18 8.68 -10.28
C VAL A 172 3.40 8.90 -11.57
N ASP A 173 3.89 9.78 -12.44
CA ASP A 173 3.30 10.00 -13.76
C ASP A 173 3.44 8.74 -14.64
N GLY A 174 2.42 8.45 -15.46
CA GLY A 174 2.40 7.28 -16.34
C GLY A 174 3.58 7.20 -17.32
N ARG A 175 4.18 8.33 -17.69
CA ARG A 175 5.34 8.44 -18.59
C ARG A 175 6.67 8.13 -17.88
N VAL A 176 6.68 8.02 -16.56
CA VAL A 176 7.89 7.67 -15.82
C VAL A 176 8.32 6.25 -16.18
N VAL A 177 9.61 6.09 -16.49
CA VAL A 177 10.22 4.79 -16.75
C VAL A 177 10.31 4.01 -15.44
N PHE A 178 9.93 2.73 -15.47
CA PHE A 178 10.00 1.75 -14.37
C PHE A 178 11.43 1.29 -14.08
N SER A 179 12.31 2.29 -13.94
CA SER A 179 13.72 2.18 -13.64
C SER A 179 13.97 1.46 -12.30
N PRO A 180 15.20 0.95 -12.07
CA PRO A 180 15.57 0.38 -10.78
C PRO A 180 15.25 1.29 -9.59
N GLN A 181 15.49 2.60 -9.73
CA GLN A 181 15.23 3.59 -8.67
C GLN A 181 13.73 3.74 -8.37
N VAL A 182 12.88 3.67 -9.40
CA VAL A 182 11.42 3.71 -9.22
C VAL A 182 10.93 2.43 -8.54
N GLN A 183 11.45 1.27 -8.95
CA GLN A 183 11.15 -0.01 -8.30
C GLN A 183 11.56 -0.01 -6.82
N ASP A 184 12.75 0.50 -6.51
CA ASP A 184 13.24 0.63 -5.14
C ASP A 184 12.37 1.54 -4.28
N ARG A 185 11.97 2.69 -4.82
CA ARG A 185 11.08 3.62 -4.12
C ARG A 185 9.70 3.00 -3.85
N MET A 186 9.20 2.20 -4.77
CA MET A 186 7.97 1.43 -4.59
C MET A 186 8.13 0.37 -3.48
N ALA A 187 9.24 -0.37 -3.47
CA ALA A 187 9.54 -1.33 -2.41
C ALA A 187 9.69 -0.65 -1.04
N ASP A 188 10.30 0.53 -0.98
CA ASP A 188 10.43 1.31 0.26
C ASP A 188 9.08 1.66 0.86
N LEU A 189 8.13 2.09 0.02
CA LEU A 189 6.78 2.37 0.47
C LEU A 189 6.10 1.10 0.99
N LEU A 190 6.26 -0.04 0.32
CA LEU A 190 5.75 -1.33 0.81
C LEU A 190 6.37 -1.74 2.15
N MET A 191 7.69 -1.56 2.33
CA MET A 191 8.37 -1.83 3.60
C MET A 191 7.89 -0.89 4.70
N ALA A 192 7.70 0.40 4.40
CA ALA A 192 7.13 1.37 5.33
C ALA A 192 5.73 0.95 5.78
N ASN A 193 4.89 0.54 4.83
CA ASN A 193 3.54 0.01 5.05
C ASN A 193 3.53 -1.27 5.88
N ALA A 194 4.53 -2.14 5.72
CA ALA A 194 4.72 -3.34 6.56
C ALA A 194 5.18 -3.02 8.00
N GLY A 195 5.46 -1.75 8.30
CA GLY A 195 5.81 -1.29 9.64
C GLY A 195 7.31 -1.08 9.86
N PHE A 196 8.12 -0.90 8.81
CA PHE A 196 9.57 -0.70 8.94
C PHE A 196 9.93 0.44 9.90
N GLY A 197 9.20 1.55 9.88
CA GLY A 197 9.42 2.66 10.82
C GLY A 197 9.14 2.27 12.28
N LYS A 198 8.10 1.47 12.54
CA LYS A 198 7.77 0.97 13.89
C LYS A 198 8.83 -0.03 14.37
N PHE A 199 9.28 -0.92 13.48
CA PHE A 199 10.37 -1.87 13.75
C PHE A 199 11.66 -1.15 14.12
N ARG A 200 12.08 -0.16 13.32
CA ARG A 200 13.26 0.66 13.61
C ARG A 200 13.18 1.45 14.91
N ALA A 201 11.99 1.75 15.39
CA ALA A 201 11.75 2.45 16.64
C ALA A 201 11.57 1.50 17.85
N GLY A 202 11.73 0.18 17.68
CA GLY A 202 11.49 -0.81 18.73
C GLY A 202 10.01 -1.00 19.11
N LYS A 203 9.08 -0.42 18.33
CA LYS A 203 7.62 -0.50 18.55
C LYS A 203 6.96 -1.68 17.83
N LEU A 204 7.75 -2.47 17.09
CA LEU A 204 7.32 -3.68 16.41
C LEU A 204 8.46 -4.68 16.53
N THR A 205 8.18 -5.89 17.01
CA THR A 205 9.24 -6.90 17.14
C THR A 205 9.72 -7.37 15.77
N ARG A 206 10.97 -7.85 15.69
CA ARG A 206 11.53 -8.44 14.46
C ARG A 206 10.62 -9.51 13.85
N VAL A 207 10.10 -10.43 14.67
CA VAL A 207 9.21 -11.52 14.22
C VAL A 207 7.91 -10.96 13.65
N GLN A 208 7.30 -9.96 14.30
CA GLN A 208 6.09 -9.32 13.78
C GLN A 208 6.36 -8.60 12.46
N PHE A 209 7.47 -7.86 12.36
CA PHE A 209 7.86 -7.18 11.13
C PHE A 209 8.10 -8.17 9.98
N MET A 210 8.85 -9.25 10.23
CA MET A 210 9.09 -10.31 9.24
C MET A 210 7.79 -10.95 8.74
N ASN A 211 6.85 -11.23 9.64
CA ASN A 211 5.52 -11.72 9.27
C ASN A 211 4.71 -10.70 8.47
N ASN A 212 4.84 -9.40 8.75
CA ASN A 212 4.20 -8.36 7.94
C ASN A 212 4.80 -8.30 6.53
N LEU A 213 6.12 -8.42 6.40
CA LEU A 213 6.77 -8.51 5.08
C LEU A 213 6.30 -9.75 4.30
N ALA A 214 6.09 -10.89 4.96
CA ALA A 214 5.56 -12.10 4.34
C ALA A 214 4.09 -11.97 3.84
N LYS A 215 3.36 -10.95 4.30
CA LYS A 215 2.04 -10.57 3.75
C LYS A 215 2.13 -9.66 2.53
N VAL A 216 3.33 -9.27 2.11
CA VAL A 216 3.55 -8.44 0.92
C VAL A 216 4.26 -9.27 -0.16
N TRP A 217 5.24 -10.08 0.24
CA TRP A 217 6.10 -10.86 -0.64
C TRP A 217 5.93 -12.34 -0.37
N ALA A 218 5.44 -13.07 -1.38
CA ALA A 218 5.04 -14.46 -1.25
C ALA A 218 6.22 -15.42 -1.07
N GLY A 219 7.41 -15.06 -1.55
CA GLY A 219 8.64 -15.82 -1.37
C GLY A 219 9.18 -15.77 0.07
N LEU A 220 8.74 -14.80 0.89
CA LEU A 220 9.14 -14.73 2.29
C LEU A 220 8.29 -15.69 3.16
N PRO A 221 8.92 -16.48 4.05
CA PRO A 221 8.18 -17.34 4.97
C PRO A 221 7.60 -16.52 6.13
N THR A 222 6.45 -16.97 6.62
CA THR A 222 5.95 -16.62 7.95
C THR A 222 6.72 -17.36 9.04
N SER A 223 6.48 -17.03 10.31
CA SER A 223 7.06 -17.75 11.45
C SER A 223 6.66 -19.23 11.54
N LYS A 224 5.71 -19.67 10.71
CA LYS A 224 5.35 -21.09 10.53
C LYS A 224 6.22 -21.81 9.49
N GLY A 225 7.16 -21.11 8.85
CA GLY A 225 8.05 -21.65 7.81
C GLY A 225 7.44 -21.70 6.41
N THR A 226 6.16 -21.36 6.24
CA THR A 226 5.47 -21.35 4.95
C THR A 226 5.11 -19.94 4.51
N SER A 227 4.94 -19.74 3.20
CA SER A 227 4.41 -18.49 2.63
C SER A 227 3.05 -18.16 3.24
N HIS A 228 2.77 -16.87 3.43
CA HIS A 228 1.42 -16.42 3.79
C HIS A 228 0.38 -16.85 2.74
N TYR A 229 0.80 -16.99 1.49
CA TYR A 229 -0.04 -17.36 0.35
C TYR A 229 0.07 -18.84 -0.03
N HIS A 230 0.56 -19.70 0.86
CA HIS A 230 0.69 -21.13 0.58
C HIS A 230 -0.65 -21.73 0.13
N GLY A 231 -0.63 -22.50 -0.97
CA GLY A 231 -1.82 -23.10 -1.56
C GLY A 231 -2.60 -22.17 -2.52
N TYR A 232 -2.25 -20.90 -2.61
CA TYR A 232 -2.84 -19.97 -3.56
C TYR A 232 -1.92 -19.75 -4.77
N ALA A 233 -2.43 -20.00 -5.98
CA ALA A 233 -1.74 -19.71 -7.25
C ALA A 233 -0.30 -20.24 -7.35
N GLY A 234 0.01 -21.35 -6.68
CA GLY A 234 1.34 -21.97 -6.66
C GLY A 234 2.39 -21.21 -5.84
N ASN A 235 1.98 -20.29 -4.95
CA ASN A 235 2.91 -19.56 -4.09
C ASN A 235 3.50 -20.46 -3.00
N TYR A 236 4.80 -20.31 -2.74
CA TYR A 236 5.55 -20.97 -1.68
C TYR A 236 6.70 -20.06 -1.21
N ALA A 237 7.20 -20.32 0.00
CA ALA A 237 8.36 -19.60 0.51
C ALA A 237 9.62 -20.14 -0.17
N THR A 238 10.44 -19.25 -0.71
CA THR A 238 11.66 -19.59 -1.46
C THR A 238 12.90 -19.62 -0.57
N ILE A 239 12.81 -19.05 0.63
CA ILE A 239 13.84 -19.10 1.68
C ILE A 239 13.25 -19.67 2.97
N SER A 240 14.10 -20.24 3.83
CA SER A 240 13.68 -20.75 5.14
C SER A 240 13.49 -19.63 6.17
N TRP A 241 12.65 -19.85 7.18
CA TRP A 241 12.51 -18.91 8.30
C TRP A 241 13.84 -18.66 9.02
N ALA A 242 14.64 -19.71 9.24
CA ALA A 242 15.93 -19.61 9.91
C ALA A 242 16.92 -18.72 9.13
N SER A 243 17.02 -18.92 7.81
CA SER A 243 17.84 -18.08 6.93
C SER A 243 17.35 -16.63 6.93
N TYR A 244 16.03 -16.45 6.85
CA TYR A 244 15.41 -15.13 6.87
C TYR A 244 15.69 -14.38 8.18
N GLU A 245 15.51 -15.05 9.32
CA GLU A 245 15.75 -14.47 10.64
C GLU A 245 17.23 -14.13 10.88
N ALA A 246 18.13 -15.02 10.46
CA ALA A 246 19.57 -14.79 10.57
C ALA A 246 20.00 -13.53 9.80
N GLU A 247 19.51 -13.36 8.57
CA GLU A 247 19.79 -12.18 7.77
C GLU A 247 19.18 -10.91 8.38
N MET A 248 17.95 -10.98 8.89
CA MET A 248 17.32 -9.86 9.59
C MET A 248 18.08 -9.45 10.86
N LYS A 249 18.67 -10.39 11.59
CA LYS A 249 19.56 -10.11 12.73
C LYS A 249 20.86 -9.45 12.28
N ARG A 250 21.44 -9.92 11.17
CA ARG A 250 22.66 -9.33 10.58
C ARG A 250 22.45 -7.89 10.12
N LEU A 251 21.32 -7.61 9.46
CA LEU A 251 20.98 -6.29 8.94
C LEU A 251 20.56 -5.30 10.05
N PHE A 252 19.92 -5.81 11.10
CA PHE A 252 19.35 -5.01 12.19
C PHE A 252 19.69 -5.63 13.56
N PRO A 253 20.94 -5.50 14.03
CA PRO A 253 21.38 -6.13 15.27
C PRO A 253 20.78 -5.48 16.54
N GLN A 254 20.42 -4.20 16.46
CA GLN A 254 19.94 -3.39 17.59
C GLN A 254 18.41 -3.20 17.60
N SER A 255 17.66 -4.02 16.86
CA SER A 255 16.20 -3.89 16.66
C SER A 255 15.42 -5.13 17.09
#